data_AF-A0A414FYW1-F1
#
_entry.id   AF-A0A414FYW1-F1
#
_cell.length_a   1.000
_cell.length_b   1.000
_cell.length_c   1.000
_cell.angle_alpha   90.00
_cell.angle_beta   90.00
_cell.angle_gamma   90.00
#
_symmetry.space_group_name_H-M   'P 1'
#
loop_
_entity.id
_entity.type
_entity.pdbx_description
1 polymer ?
#
loop_
_entity_poly.entity_id
_entity_poly.type
_entity_poly.pdbx_seq_one_letter_code
_entity_poly.pdbx_strand_id
1 'polypeptide(L)'
;MDPRIYVPAYLERLYIQEHPGLTEGARELVREQIAAEPERYAANMHAQALLSYSRVHGELADGLLRMEGLPDDEFERGRGELFSRAREQLANIIAEDATCLDARLVSIQLAEVPLDACLSNMLKLEREAREMIISTHPGFDPDVDGLWAPEALADGTSASELTASDPDLIGWLHILEALAQGSIFTARYRSAANYARTVMRARGFPNYAAGTLLLALARLEDEDAFFQAVQEAGPNVEDLPWFGLGRTLLLYKLGQTRSARRALRDFATRCDGGAFFLLNPTYHDPYLPVRPPARETWDLAHQAVWEADGIIADTPDFTLWAEGVDGVRAAADDFARRYGF
;
A
#
# COMPACT_ATOMS: atom_id res chain seq x y z
N MET A 1 -4.83 -2.94 2.21
CA MET A 1 -5.65 -3.56 3.28
C MET A 1 -5.26 -5.02 3.44
N ASP A 2 -5.09 -5.52 4.66
CA ASP A 2 -4.64 -6.91 4.91
C ASP A 2 -5.78 -7.94 4.65
N PRO A 3 -5.53 -9.07 3.95
CA PRO A 3 -6.51 -10.14 3.77
C PRO A 3 -7.06 -10.76 5.06
N ARG A 4 -6.32 -10.67 6.18
CA ARG A 4 -6.81 -11.04 7.51
C ARG A 4 -7.93 -10.13 8.01
N ILE A 5 -8.11 -8.96 7.40
CA ILE A 5 -9.17 -7.99 7.74
C ILE A 5 -10.36 -8.14 6.80
N TYR A 6 -10.14 -8.08 5.49
CA TYR A 6 -11.25 -8.01 4.54
C TYR A 6 -11.91 -9.36 4.24
N VAL A 7 -11.18 -10.48 4.34
CA VAL A 7 -11.76 -11.80 4.08
C VAL A 7 -12.83 -12.14 5.13
N PRO A 8 -12.59 -11.96 6.45
CA PRO A 8 -13.64 -12.10 7.46
C PRO A 8 -14.85 -11.18 7.21
N ALA A 9 -14.62 -9.92 6.83
CA ALA A 9 -15.71 -8.97 6.54
C ALA A 9 -16.56 -9.42 5.34
N TYR A 10 -15.92 -9.96 4.30
CA TYR A 10 -16.61 -10.55 3.15
C TYR A 10 -17.45 -11.77 3.55
N LEU A 11 -16.88 -12.70 4.34
CA LEU A 11 -17.59 -13.88 4.84
C LEU A 11 -18.81 -13.49 5.69
N GLU A 12 -18.65 -12.47 6.54
CA GLU A 12 -19.75 -11.94 7.35
C GLU A 12 -20.87 -11.39 6.46
N ARG A 13 -20.51 -10.58 5.45
CA ARG A 13 -21.47 -10.02 4.50
C ARG A 13 -22.25 -11.12 3.77
N LEU A 14 -21.56 -12.14 3.26
CA LEU A 14 -22.22 -13.29 2.62
C LEU A 14 -23.21 -13.96 3.58
N TYR A 15 -22.77 -14.24 4.81
CA TYR A 15 -23.61 -14.91 5.80
C TYR A 15 -24.85 -14.09 6.16
N ILE A 16 -24.72 -12.77 6.34
CA ILE A 16 -25.85 -11.88 6.64
C ILE A 16 -26.84 -11.81 5.48
N GLN A 17 -26.35 -11.79 4.23
CA GLN A 17 -27.21 -11.79 3.04
C GLN A 17 -28.04 -13.07 2.94
N GLU A 18 -27.49 -14.21 3.32
CA GLU A 18 -28.22 -15.49 3.38
C GLU A 18 -29.18 -15.57 4.58
N HIS A 19 -28.98 -14.74 5.62
CA HIS A 19 -29.73 -14.77 6.88
C HIS A 19 -30.26 -13.38 7.29
N PRO A 20 -31.22 -12.79 6.54
CA PRO A 20 -31.69 -11.41 6.76
C PRO A 20 -32.39 -11.18 8.11
N GLY A 21 -32.77 -12.25 8.82
CA GLY A 21 -33.45 -12.18 10.12
C GLY A 21 -32.52 -12.11 11.35
N LEU A 22 -31.20 -12.07 11.17
CA LEU A 22 -30.26 -12.01 12.30
C LEU A 22 -30.39 -10.71 13.09
N THR A 23 -30.58 -10.84 14.40
CA THR A 23 -30.46 -9.73 15.35
C THR A 23 -29.02 -9.25 15.46
N GLU A 24 -28.77 -8.01 15.92
CA GLU A 24 -27.40 -7.49 16.05
C GLU A 24 -26.51 -8.36 16.96
N GLY A 25 -27.01 -8.81 18.11
CA GLY A 25 -26.23 -9.71 18.98
C GLY A 25 -25.92 -11.07 18.33
N ALA A 26 -26.73 -11.53 17.37
CA ALA A 26 -26.42 -12.73 16.60
C ALA A 26 -25.35 -12.45 15.53
N ARG A 27 -25.33 -11.24 14.95
CA ARG A 27 -24.27 -10.81 14.02
C ARG A 27 -22.92 -10.70 14.72
N GLU A 28 -22.88 -10.16 15.94
CA GLU A 28 -21.66 -10.12 16.76
C GLU A 28 -21.11 -11.53 17.02
N LEU A 29 -21.96 -12.49 17.41
CA LEU A 29 -21.54 -13.89 17.59
C LEU A 29 -21.00 -14.51 16.29
N VAL A 30 -21.62 -14.21 15.14
CA VAL A 30 -21.14 -14.67 13.83
C VAL A 30 -19.77 -14.07 13.51
N ARG A 31 -19.54 -12.78 13.77
CA ARG A 31 -18.23 -12.14 13.60
C ARG A 31 -17.14 -12.85 14.39
N GLU A 32 -17.41 -13.13 15.67
CA GLU A 32 -16.47 -13.85 16.54
C GLU A 32 -16.18 -15.26 16.02
N GLN A 33 -17.20 -15.97 15.55
CA GLN A 33 -17.04 -17.31 14.99
C GLN A 33 -16.28 -17.32 13.66
N ILE A 34 -16.53 -16.35 12.77
CA ILE A 34 -15.78 -16.18 11.52
C ILE A 34 -14.30 -15.88 11.83
N ALA A 35 -14.03 -15.03 12.82
CA ALA A 35 -12.66 -14.73 13.22
C ALA A 35 -11.92 -15.96 13.76
N ALA A 36 -12.63 -16.86 14.47
CA ALA A 36 -12.06 -18.07 15.05
C ALA A 36 -11.93 -19.24 14.06
N GLU A 37 -12.94 -19.44 13.20
CA GLU A 37 -13.07 -20.59 12.30
C GLU A 37 -13.62 -20.18 10.92
N PRO A 38 -12.90 -19.35 10.14
CA PRO A 38 -13.39 -18.78 8.89
C PRO A 38 -13.70 -19.84 7.83
N GLU A 39 -13.03 -20.99 7.86
CA GLU A 39 -13.25 -22.10 6.94
C GLU A 39 -14.69 -22.63 6.96
N ARG A 40 -15.39 -22.52 8.10
CA ARG A 40 -16.80 -22.95 8.21
C ARG A 40 -17.76 -22.06 7.42
N TYR A 41 -17.35 -20.84 7.09
CA TYR A 41 -18.17 -19.83 6.42
C TYR A 41 -17.81 -19.64 4.94
N ALA A 42 -16.69 -20.20 4.48
CA ALA A 42 -16.28 -20.16 3.08
C ALA A 42 -16.99 -21.26 2.25
N ALA A 43 -18.29 -21.05 2.02
CA ALA A 43 -19.14 -22.04 1.33
C ALA A 43 -18.91 -22.10 -0.19
N ASN A 44 -18.47 -21.00 -0.81
CA ASN A 44 -18.24 -20.93 -2.25
C ASN A 44 -16.75 -20.96 -2.61
N MET A 45 -16.46 -21.25 -3.88
CA MET A 45 -15.10 -21.39 -4.41
C MET A 45 -14.26 -20.12 -4.22
N HIS A 46 -14.85 -18.95 -4.42
CA HIS A 46 -14.15 -17.68 -4.28
C HIS A 46 -13.74 -17.39 -2.83
N ALA A 47 -14.65 -17.61 -1.88
CA ALA A 47 -14.36 -17.50 -0.45
C ALA A 47 -13.25 -18.46 0.00
N GLN A 48 -13.21 -19.68 -0.56
CA GLN A 48 -12.14 -20.65 -0.29
C GLN A 48 -10.79 -20.19 -0.86
N ALA A 49 -10.79 -19.65 -2.08
CA ALA A 49 -9.59 -19.09 -2.71
C ALA A 49 -9.03 -17.91 -1.91
N LEU A 50 -9.89 -17.00 -1.44
CA LEU A 50 -9.51 -15.86 -0.59
C LEU A 50 -8.90 -16.29 0.75
N LEU A 51 -9.46 -17.32 1.40
CA LEU A 51 -8.85 -17.87 2.62
C LEU A 51 -7.50 -18.52 2.36
N SER A 52 -7.38 -19.26 1.25
CA SER A 52 -6.10 -19.82 0.84
C SER A 52 -5.07 -18.73 0.56
N TYR A 53 -5.45 -17.65 -0.13
CA TYR A 53 -4.60 -16.49 -0.35
C TYR A 53 -4.19 -15.82 0.98
N SER A 54 -5.14 -15.59 1.89
CA SER A 54 -4.87 -14.99 3.21
C SER A 54 -3.82 -15.77 4.00
N ARG A 55 -3.85 -17.11 3.92
CA ARG A 55 -2.82 -17.98 4.51
C ARG A 55 -1.45 -17.80 3.84
N VAL A 56 -1.38 -17.84 2.51
CA VAL A 56 -0.12 -17.65 1.76
C VAL A 56 0.49 -16.27 2.03
N HIS A 57 -0.33 -15.22 2.01
CA HIS A 57 0.08 -13.85 2.36
C HIS A 57 0.63 -13.79 3.80
N GLY A 58 -0.04 -14.45 4.74
CA GLY A 58 0.45 -14.55 6.11
C GLY A 58 1.80 -15.26 6.23
N GLU A 59 1.98 -16.39 5.54
CA GLU A 59 3.25 -17.12 5.51
C GLU A 59 4.39 -16.29 4.89
N LEU A 60 4.09 -15.50 3.86
CA LEU A 60 5.04 -14.57 3.24
C LEU A 60 5.46 -13.47 4.23
N ALA A 61 4.50 -12.77 4.84
CA ALA A 61 4.77 -11.68 5.77
C ALA A 61 5.55 -12.17 7.00
N ASP A 62 5.12 -13.27 7.62
CA ASP A 62 5.81 -13.83 8.78
C ASP A 62 7.17 -14.43 8.38
N GLY A 63 7.29 -14.92 7.14
CA GLY A 63 8.51 -15.46 6.57
C GLY A 63 9.60 -14.40 6.42
N LEU A 64 9.28 -13.28 5.78
CA LEU A 64 10.19 -12.16 5.59
C LEU A 64 10.64 -11.57 6.94
N LEU A 65 9.70 -11.36 7.86
CA LEU A 65 10.02 -10.88 9.21
C LEU A 65 11.04 -11.77 9.94
N ARG A 66 10.91 -13.09 9.84
CA ARG A 66 11.86 -14.02 10.48
C ARG A 66 13.26 -13.97 9.87
N MET A 67 13.40 -13.38 8.69
CA MET A 67 14.68 -13.24 8.01
C MET A 67 15.42 -11.95 8.40
N GLU A 68 14.80 -11.05 9.18
CA GLU A 68 15.46 -9.85 9.70
C GLU A 68 16.70 -10.23 10.53
N GLY A 69 17.84 -9.65 10.17
CA GLY A 69 19.12 -9.87 10.86
C GLY A 69 19.82 -11.19 10.55
N LEU A 70 19.31 -12.00 9.61
CA LEU A 70 20.04 -13.16 9.11
C LEU A 70 21.27 -12.71 8.28
N PRO A 71 22.35 -13.52 8.27
CA PRO A 71 23.45 -13.33 7.31
C PRO A 71 22.95 -13.39 5.86
N ASP A 72 23.58 -12.62 4.97
CA ASP A 72 23.16 -12.48 3.56
C ASP A 72 22.92 -13.83 2.84
N ASP A 73 23.77 -14.84 3.07
CA ASP A 73 23.67 -16.14 2.39
C ASP A 73 22.54 -17.02 2.93
N GLU A 74 22.19 -16.88 4.20
CA GLU A 74 21.02 -17.50 4.81
C GLU A 74 19.73 -16.78 4.40
N PHE A 75 19.77 -15.45 4.38
CA PHE A 75 18.67 -14.60 3.91
C PHE A 75 18.29 -14.92 2.47
N GLU A 76 19.24 -14.91 1.54
CA GLU A 76 18.98 -15.15 0.12
C GLU A 76 18.42 -16.56 -0.14
N ARG A 77 18.95 -17.57 0.56
CA ARG A 77 18.47 -18.96 0.46
C ARG A 77 17.04 -19.08 1.00
N GLY A 78 16.80 -18.56 2.20
CA GLY A 78 15.49 -18.60 2.85
C GLY A 78 14.44 -17.86 2.02
N ARG A 79 14.77 -16.69 1.49
CA ARG A 79 13.90 -15.90 0.62
C ARG A 79 13.55 -16.65 -0.66
N GLY A 80 14.55 -17.28 -1.30
CA GLY A 80 14.32 -18.08 -2.50
C GLY A 80 13.36 -19.26 -2.26
N GLU A 81 13.54 -20.00 -1.16
CA GLU A 81 12.66 -21.11 -0.78
C GLU A 81 11.23 -20.62 -0.47
N LEU A 82 11.11 -19.52 0.29
CA LEU A 82 9.83 -18.91 0.63
C LEU A 82 9.06 -18.47 -0.62
N PHE A 83 9.73 -17.75 -1.54
CA PHE A 83 9.11 -17.26 -2.77
C PHE A 83 8.79 -18.38 -3.74
N SER A 84 9.61 -19.43 -3.82
CA SER A 84 9.29 -20.61 -4.63
C SER A 84 8.01 -21.28 -4.14
N ARG A 85 7.89 -21.53 -2.82
CA ARG A 85 6.69 -22.13 -2.24
C ARG A 85 5.45 -21.27 -2.45
N ALA A 86 5.56 -19.96 -2.21
CA ALA A 86 4.45 -19.03 -2.42
C ALA A 86 3.98 -19.01 -3.88
N ARG A 87 4.90 -19.01 -4.86
CA ARG A 87 4.53 -19.08 -6.29
C ARG A 87 3.73 -20.34 -6.62
N GLU A 88 4.12 -21.51 -6.09
CA GLU A 88 3.38 -22.75 -6.30
C GLU A 88 1.98 -22.69 -5.69
N GLN A 89 1.85 -22.20 -4.46
CA GLN A 89 0.56 -22.06 -3.78
C GLN A 89 -0.36 -21.06 -4.50
N LEU A 90 0.18 -19.90 -4.92
CA LEU A 90 -0.55 -18.89 -5.68
C LEU A 90 -1.02 -19.44 -7.04
N ALA A 91 -0.18 -20.21 -7.75
CA ALA A 91 -0.57 -20.83 -9.01
C ALA A 91 -1.77 -21.79 -8.85
N ASN A 92 -1.83 -22.55 -7.75
CA ASN A 92 -2.97 -23.42 -7.45
C ASN A 92 -4.23 -22.60 -7.16
N ILE A 93 -4.13 -21.53 -6.34
CA ILE A 93 -5.25 -20.64 -6.04
C ILE A 93 -5.80 -20.02 -7.34
N ILE A 94 -4.93 -19.53 -8.22
CA ILE A 94 -5.33 -18.91 -9.50
C ILE A 94 -5.97 -19.92 -10.45
N ALA A 95 -5.52 -21.18 -10.42
CA ALA A 95 -6.10 -22.25 -11.23
C ALA A 95 -7.50 -22.66 -10.75
N GLU A 96 -7.74 -22.61 -9.43
CA GLU A 96 -9.05 -22.85 -8.83
C GLU A 96 -9.99 -21.66 -9.03
N ASP A 97 -9.50 -20.44 -8.81
CA ASP A 97 -10.26 -19.21 -8.98
C ASP A 97 -9.41 -18.04 -9.49
N ALA A 98 -9.59 -17.72 -10.77
CA ALA A 98 -8.91 -16.61 -11.42
C ALA A 98 -9.45 -15.22 -11.03
N THR A 99 -10.57 -15.13 -10.28
CA THR A 99 -11.06 -13.85 -9.75
C THR A 99 -10.39 -13.48 -8.42
N CYS A 100 -9.57 -14.36 -7.83
CA CYS A 100 -8.70 -13.98 -6.71
C CYS A 100 -7.58 -13.03 -7.19
N LEU A 101 -7.90 -11.74 -7.29
CA LEU A 101 -7.04 -10.71 -7.88
C LEU A 101 -5.73 -10.53 -7.12
N ASP A 102 -5.78 -10.57 -5.79
CA ASP A 102 -4.58 -10.43 -4.96
C ASP A 102 -3.59 -11.58 -5.18
N ALA A 103 -4.08 -12.82 -5.35
CA ALA A 103 -3.21 -13.94 -5.67
C ALA A 103 -2.51 -13.76 -7.02
N ARG A 104 -3.24 -13.25 -8.02
CA ARG A 104 -2.69 -12.91 -9.34
C ARG A 104 -1.68 -11.77 -9.26
N LEU A 105 -1.95 -10.74 -8.47
CA LEU A 105 -1.05 -9.60 -8.28
C LEU A 105 0.26 -10.03 -7.63
N VAL A 106 0.20 -10.73 -6.51
CA VAL A 106 1.40 -11.23 -5.81
C VAL A 106 2.17 -12.21 -6.70
N SER A 107 1.48 -13.06 -7.47
CA SER A 107 2.14 -13.93 -8.45
C SER A 107 2.90 -13.15 -9.53
N ILE A 108 2.42 -11.97 -9.95
CA ILE A 108 3.13 -11.10 -10.89
C ILE A 108 4.35 -10.45 -10.20
N GLN A 109 4.20 -9.99 -8.96
CA GLN A 109 5.29 -9.34 -8.22
C GLN A 109 6.43 -10.31 -7.85
N LEU A 110 6.11 -11.57 -7.57
CA LEU A 110 7.08 -12.63 -7.32
C LEU A 110 7.67 -13.23 -8.62
N ALA A 111 7.23 -12.76 -9.80
CA ALA A 111 7.84 -13.19 -11.04
C ALA A 111 9.28 -12.65 -11.12
N GLU A 112 10.24 -13.54 -11.39
CA GLU A 112 11.66 -13.19 -11.58
C GLU A 112 11.86 -12.53 -12.96
N VAL A 113 11.26 -11.37 -13.16
CA VAL A 113 11.27 -10.61 -14.42
C VAL A 113 11.66 -9.15 -14.18
N PRO A 114 12.18 -8.44 -15.19
CA PRO A 114 12.47 -7.01 -15.06
C PRO A 114 11.23 -6.19 -14.66
N LEU A 115 11.45 -5.08 -13.94
CA LEU A 115 10.37 -4.21 -13.44
C LEU A 115 9.39 -3.74 -14.52
N ASP A 116 9.86 -3.43 -15.73
CA ASP A 116 8.99 -3.00 -16.83
C ASP A 116 8.05 -4.13 -17.31
N ALA A 117 8.52 -5.39 -17.28
CA ALA A 117 7.69 -6.55 -17.61
C ALA A 117 6.67 -6.82 -16.49
N CYS A 118 7.09 -6.71 -15.22
CA CYS A 118 6.20 -6.78 -14.07
C CYS A 118 5.10 -5.70 -14.15
N LEU A 119 5.46 -4.44 -14.40
CA LEU A 119 4.51 -3.33 -14.58
C LEU A 119 3.55 -3.57 -15.74
N SER A 120 4.05 -4.07 -16.87
CA SER A 120 3.21 -4.40 -18.03
C SER A 120 2.18 -5.50 -17.72
N ASN A 121 2.57 -6.51 -16.93
CA ASN A 121 1.65 -7.55 -16.48
C ASN A 121 0.62 -7.01 -15.49
N MET A 122 1.02 -6.15 -14.55
CA MET A 122 0.08 -5.47 -13.63
C MET A 122 -0.92 -4.58 -14.37
N LEU A 123 -0.49 -3.86 -15.42
CA LEU A 123 -1.38 -3.06 -16.28
C LEU A 123 -2.38 -3.91 -17.04
N LYS A 124 -2.01 -5.14 -17.42
CA LYS A 124 -2.94 -6.10 -18.01
C LYS A 124 -3.96 -6.57 -16.97
N LEU A 125 -3.49 -6.94 -15.77
CA LEU A 125 -4.34 -7.37 -14.67
C LEU A 125 -5.34 -6.28 -14.25
N GLU A 126 -4.91 -5.02 -14.15
CA GLU A 126 -5.76 -3.88 -13.81
C GLU A 126 -6.94 -3.75 -14.78
N ARG A 127 -6.67 -3.81 -16.09
CA ARG A 127 -7.72 -3.70 -17.11
C ARG A 127 -8.74 -4.83 -17.00
N GLU A 128 -8.26 -6.06 -16.86
CA GLU A 128 -9.14 -7.23 -16.69
C GLU A 128 -9.98 -7.14 -15.42
N ALA A 129 -9.36 -6.74 -14.29
CA ALA A 129 -10.04 -6.54 -13.03
C ALA A 129 -11.10 -5.44 -13.11
N ARG A 130 -10.75 -4.29 -13.69
CA ARG A 130 -11.67 -3.16 -13.88
C ARG A 130 -12.87 -3.54 -14.74
N GLU A 131 -12.64 -4.22 -15.86
CA GLU A 131 -13.72 -4.70 -16.75
C GLU A 131 -14.63 -5.70 -16.02
N MET A 132 -14.05 -6.62 -15.25
CA MET A 132 -14.80 -7.57 -14.43
C MET A 132 -15.66 -6.84 -13.40
N ILE A 133 -15.09 -5.96 -12.59
CA ILE A 133 -15.81 -5.25 -11.50
C ILE A 133 -16.94 -4.40 -12.07
N ILE A 134 -16.71 -3.64 -13.14
CA ILE A 134 -17.76 -2.86 -13.80
C ILE A 134 -18.94 -3.76 -14.22
N SER A 135 -18.67 -5.00 -14.63
CA SER A 135 -19.71 -5.94 -15.06
C SER A 135 -20.43 -6.65 -13.91
N THR A 136 -19.77 -6.83 -12.76
CA THR A 136 -20.27 -7.64 -11.65
C THR A 136 -20.77 -6.83 -10.44
N HIS A 137 -20.39 -5.56 -10.33
CA HIS A 137 -20.71 -4.69 -9.19
C HIS A 137 -21.63 -3.53 -9.61
N PRO A 138 -22.96 -3.68 -9.50
CA PRO A 138 -23.91 -2.63 -9.84
C PRO A 138 -23.63 -1.33 -9.10
N GLY A 139 -23.52 -0.24 -9.86
CA GLY A 139 -23.27 1.09 -9.32
C GLY A 139 -21.83 1.36 -8.89
N PHE A 140 -20.88 0.44 -9.11
CA PHE A 140 -19.46 0.79 -9.09
C PHE A 140 -19.14 1.76 -10.24
N ASP A 141 -18.45 2.85 -9.93
CA ASP A 141 -17.96 3.83 -10.92
C ASP A 141 -16.57 4.34 -10.50
N PRO A 142 -15.50 4.03 -11.25
CA PRO A 142 -14.14 4.43 -10.89
C PRO A 142 -13.88 5.95 -10.99
N ASP A 143 -14.78 6.69 -11.61
CA ASP A 143 -14.62 8.12 -11.90
C ASP A 143 -15.30 9.05 -10.89
N VAL A 144 -16.09 8.51 -9.94
CA VAL A 144 -16.77 9.29 -8.89
C VAL A 144 -16.03 9.25 -7.54
N ASP A 145 -16.25 10.25 -6.68
CA ASP A 145 -15.76 10.19 -5.30
C ASP A 145 -16.44 9.06 -4.54
N GLY A 146 -15.67 8.29 -3.78
CA GLY A 146 -16.17 7.11 -3.08
C GLY A 146 -16.30 5.84 -3.93
N LEU A 147 -16.12 5.91 -5.26
CA LEU A 147 -16.19 4.78 -6.21
C LEU A 147 -17.57 4.13 -6.40
N TRP A 148 -18.60 4.67 -5.78
CA TRP A 148 -19.97 4.14 -5.83
C TRP A 148 -20.94 5.25 -6.22
N ALA A 149 -21.75 4.97 -7.24
CA ALA A 149 -22.82 5.84 -7.68
C ALA A 149 -23.90 5.98 -6.58
N PRO A 150 -24.60 7.12 -6.47
CA PRO A 150 -25.59 7.36 -5.42
C PRO A 150 -26.68 6.27 -5.32
N GLU A 151 -27.02 5.64 -6.44
CA GLU A 151 -28.04 4.57 -6.52
C GLU A 151 -27.61 3.31 -5.76
N ALA A 152 -26.30 3.00 -5.72
CA ALA A 152 -25.76 1.86 -4.97
C ALA A 152 -25.80 2.07 -3.44
N LEU A 153 -25.99 3.31 -2.99
CA LEU A 153 -25.99 3.70 -1.58
C LEU A 153 -27.42 3.95 -1.04
N ALA A 154 -28.43 3.71 -1.86
CA ALA A 154 -29.82 4.12 -1.58
C ALA A 154 -30.50 3.33 -0.44
N ASP A 155 -29.98 2.14 -0.10
CA ASP A 155 -30.51 1.27 0.95
C ASP A 155 -29.95 1.56 2.35
N GLY A 156 -29.11 2.61 2.47
CA GLY A 156 -28.46 3.01 3.71
C GLY A 156 -27.07 2.40 3.91
N THR A 157 -26.61 1.52 3.01
CA THR A 157 -25.23 1.02 3.02
C THR A 157 -24.28 2.12 2.59
N SER A 158 -23.23 2.38 3.37
CA SER A 158 -22.23 3.38 3.03
C SER A 158 -21.20 2.85 2.01
N ALA A 159 -20.61 3.74 1.23
CA ALA A 159 -19.49 3.41 0.33
C ALA A 159 -18.31 2.76 1.07
N SER A 160 -18.11 3.13 2.35
CA SER A 160 -17.09 2.55 3.22
C SER A 160 -17.38 1.08 3.53
N GLU A 161 -18.62 0.73 3.85
CA GLU A 161 -19.02 -0.65 4.15
C GLU A 161 -18.99 -1.53 2.90
N LEU A 162 -19.45 -1.01 1.76
CA LEU A 162 -19.36 -1.73 0.49
C LEU A 162 -17.90 -2.06 0.15
N THR A 163 -17.04 -1.04 0.15
CA THR A 163 -15.62 -1.22 -0.21
C THR A 163 -14.88 -2.13 0.76
N ALA A 164 -15.07 -1.97 2.08
CA ALA A 164 -14.34 -2.75 3.09
C ALA A 164 -14.71 -4.24 3.14
N SER A 165 -15.83 -4.63 2.51
CA SER A 165 -16.33 -6.00 2.49
C SER A 165 -16.31 -6.64 1.09
N ASP A 166 -15.71 -5.96 0.11
CA ASP A 166 -15.70 -6.36 -1.30
C ASP A 166 -14.27 -6.77 -1.73
N PRO A 167 -13.97 -8.07 -1.76
CA PRO A 167 -12.61 -8.55 -2.03
C PRO A 167 -12.18 -8.28 -3.48
N ASP A 168 -13.10 -8.23 -4.42
CA ASP A 168 -12.80 -7.92 -5.83
C ASP A 168 -12.39 -6.45 -5.96
N LEU A 169 -13.16 -5.54 -5.36
CA LEU A 169 -12.82 -4.12 -5.35
C LEU A 169 -11.52 -3.85 -4.59
N ILE A 170 -11.31 -4.48 -3.43
CA ILE A 170 -10.08 -4.37 -2.66
C ILE A 170 -8.87 -4.88 -3.46
N GLY A 171 -9.00 -6.02 -4.14
CA GLY A 171 -7.95 -6.55 -5.00
C GLY A 171 -7.60 -5.60 -6.14
N TRP A 172 -8.58 -4.95 -6.77
CA TRP A 172 -8.33 -3.89 -7.76
C TRP A 172 -7.63 -2.66 -7.14
N LEU A 173 -8.02 -2.24 -5.94
CA LEU A 173 -7.34 -1.14 -5.24
C LEU A 173 -5.88 -1.48 -4.90
N HIS A 174 -5.58 -2.73 -4.52
CA HIS A 174 -4.20 -3.19 -4.37
C HIS A 174 -3.40 -3.15 -5.67
N ILE A 175 -4.02 -3.55 -6.80
CA ILE A 175 -3.39 -3.44 -8.12
C ILE A 175 -3.06 -1.99 -8.43
N LEU A 176 -3.97 -1.05 -8.17
CA LEU A 176 -3.73 0.38 -8.38
C LEU A 176 -2.63 0.94 -7.48
N GLU A 177 -2.58 0.56 -6.20
CA GLU A 177 -1.48 0.95 -5.30
C GLU A 177 -0.13 0.42 -5.80
N ALA A 178 -0.07 -0.86 -6.17
CA ALA A 178 1.14 -1.48 -6.71
C ALA A 178 1.58 -0.83 -8.02
N LEU A 179 0.63 -0.46 -8.90
CA LEU A 179 0.91 0.31 -10.12
C LEU A 179 1.42 1.72 -9.81
N ALA A 180 0.87 2.39 -8.80
CA ALA A 180 1.33 3.72 -8.39
C ALA A 180 2.78 3.65 -7.91
N GLN A 181 3.11 2.68 -7.06
CA GLN A 181 4.46 2.45 -6.52
C GLN A 181 5.44 2.01 -7.61
N GLY A 182 5.07 1.01 -8.42
CA GLY A 182 5.88 0.58 -9.56
C GLY A 182 6.14 1.70 -10.57
N SER A 183 5.19 2.62 -10.73
CA SER A 183 5.37 3.82 -11.54
C SER A 183 6.38 4.80 -10.93
N ILE A 184 6.47 4.94 -9.60
CA ILE A 184 7.54 5.72 -8.96
C ILE A 184 8.90 5.08 -9.23
N PHE A 185 9.06 3.77 -8.95
CA PHE A 185 10.32 3.05 -9.12
C PHE A 185 10.83 3.01 -10.57
N THR A 186 9.94 3.23 -11.53
CA THR A 186 10.27 3.26 -12.96
C THR A 186 10.18 4.66 -13.58
N ALA A 187 10.17 5.71 -12.75
CA ALA A 187 10.17 7.11 -13.15
C ALA A 187 8.97 7.58 -14.00
N ARG A 188 7.82 6.89 -13.90
CA ARG A 188 6.55 7.21 -14.57
C ARG A 188 5.65 8.05 -13.65
N TYR A 189 6.14 9.20 -13.21
CA TYR A 189 5.52 10.00 -12.13
C TYR A 189 4.09 10.49 -12.42
N ARG A 190 3.73 10.80 -13.67
CA ARG A 190 2.35 11.16 -14.03
C ARG A 190 1.38 9.98 -13.84
N SER A 191 1.81 8.78 -14.23
CA SER A 191 1.02 7.56 -14.01
C SER A 191 0.89 7.27 -12.51
N ALA A 192 1.98 7.40 -11.74
CA ALA A 192 1.96 7.25 -10.29
C ALA A 192 0.92 8.19 -9.64
N ALA A 193 0.92 9.47 -10.02
CA ALA A 193 -0.04 10.45 -9.52
C ALA A 193 -1.50 10.09 -9.89
N ASN A 194 -1.74 9.60 -11.11
CA ASN A 194 -3.09 9.23 -11.54
C ASN A 194 -3.63 8.04 -10.75
N TYR A 195 -2.85 6.96 -10.62
CA TYR A 195 -3.25 5.78 -9.86
C TYR A 195 -3.47 6.11 -8.37
N ALA A 196 -2.56 6.89 -7.77
CA ALA A 196 -2.70 7.32 -6.39
C ALA A 196 -3.99 8.11 -6.13
N ARG A 197 -4.37 9.03 -7.04
CA ARG A 197 -5.64 9.76 -6.93
C ARG A 197 -6.86 8.85 -6.99
N THR A 198 -6.84 7.81 -7.84
CA THR A 198 -7.94 6.85 -7.90
C THR A 198 -8.08 6.10 -6.58
N VAL A 199 -6.97 5.63 -6.01
CA VAL A 199 -6.99 4.94 -4.69
C VAL A 199 -7.50 5.87 -3.59
N MET A 200 -7.10 7.15 -3.59
CA MET A 200 -7.54 8.13 -2.58
C MET A 200 -9.07 8.35 -2.54
N ARG A 201 -9.79 8.07 -3.64
CA ARG A 201 -11.26 8.18 -3.68
C ARG A 201 -11.96 7.07 -2.90
N ALA A 202 -11.30 5.93 -2.68
CA ALA A 202 -11.90 4.77 -2.03
C ALA A 202 -12.19 5.07 -0.55
N ARG A 203 -13.47 5.07 -0.17
CA ARG A 203 -13.89 5.14 1.24
C ARG A 203 -13.82 3.74 1.85
N GLY A 204 -13.46 3.63 3.13
CA GLY A 204 -13.35 2.33 3.82
C GLY A 204 -12.12 1.51 3.45
N PHE A 205 -11.21 2.04 2.64
CA PHE A 205 -9.95 1.41 2.27
C PHE A 205 -8.76 2.17 2.86
N PRO A 206 -8.18 1.71 4.00
CA PRO A 206 -7.01 2.34 4.59
C PRO A 206 -5.82 2.25 3.64
N ASN A 207 -5.25 3.40 3.28
CA ASN A 207 -4.15 3.51 2.34
C ASN A 207 -3.27 4.73 2.61
N TYR A 208 -2.08 4.73 2.01
CA TYR A 208 -1.14 5.86 2.01
C TYR A 208 -0.90 6.42 0.61
N ALA A 209 -1.90 6.31 -0.30
CA ALA A 209 -1.76 6.74 -1.69
C ALA A 209 -1.48 8.25 -1.81
N ALA A 210 -2.00 9.06 -0.89
CA ALA A 210 -1.65 10.48 -0.78
C ALA A 210 -0.12 10.68 -0.68
N GLY A 211 0.59 9.80 0.04
CA GLY A 211 2.05 9.83 0.11
C GLY A 211 2.73 9.62 -1.24
N THR A 212 2.30 8.61 -2.01
CA THR A 212 2.79 8.38 -3.38
C THR A 212 2.54 9.59 -4.28
N LEU A 213 1.34 10.18 -4.19
CA LEU A 213 0.96 11.36 -4.97
C LEU A 213 1.88 12.54 -4.65
N LEU A 214 2.14 12.82 -3.38
CA LEU A 214 3.01 13.92 -2.95
C LEU A 214 4.45 13.74 -3.46
N LEU A 215 5.00 12.52 -3.41
CA LEU A 215 6.33 12.25 -3.98
C LEU A 215 6.35 12.44 -5.51
N ALA A 216 5.33 11.95 -6.22
CA ALA A 216 5.20 12.13 -7.66
C ALA A 216 5.13 13.61 -8.05
N LEU A 217 4.32 14.41 -7.34
CA LEU A 217 4.15 15.85 -7.60
C LEU A 217 5.41 16.65 -7.24
N ALA A 218 6.08 16.31 -6.13
CA ALA A 218 7.37 16.89 -5.78
C ALA A 218 8.42 16.63 -6.87
N ARG A 219 8.44 15.41 -7.42
CA ARG A 219 9.35 15.06 -8.52
C ARG A 219 9.03 15.79 -9.82
N LEU A 220 7.75 16.02 -10.10
CA LEU A 220 7.24 16.79 -11.23
C LEU A 220 7.40 18.31 -11.06
N GLU A 221 7.81 18.77 -9.87
CA GLU A 221 7.95 20.19 -9.52
C GLU A 221 6.63 20.97 -9.64
N ASP A 222 5.51 20.28 -9.45
CA ASP A 222 4.17 20.84 -9.56
C ASP A 222 3.68 21.32 -8.17
N GLU A 223 4.07 22.55 -7.81
CA GLU A 223 3.79 23.14 -6.50
C GLU A 223 2.29 23.30 -6.24
N ASP A 224 1.55 23.81 -7.23
CA ASP A 224 0.11 24.04 -7.10
C ASP A 224 -0.64 22.72 -6.90
N ALA A 225 -0.35 21.71 -7.73
CA ALA A 225 -0.98 20.40 -7.58
C ALA A 225 -0.56 19.71 -6.27
N PHE A 226 0.68 19.90 -5.79
CA PHE A 226 1.14 19.34 -4.52
C PHE A 226 0.30 19.87 -3.36
N PHE A 227 0.12 21.18 -3.26
CA PHE A 227 -0.67 21.76 -2.18
C PHE A 227 -2.18 21.52 -2.35
N GLN A 228 -2.69 21.41 -3.59
CA GLN A 228 -4.05 20.96 -3.83
C GLN A 228 -4.27 19.53 -3.30
N ALA A 229 -3.34 18.61 -3.58
CA ALA A 229 -3.41 17.23 -3.10
C ALA A 229 -3.39 17.14 -1.57
N VAL A 230 -2.63 18.02 -0.89
CA VAL A 230 -2.66 18.14 0.58
C VAL A 230 -4.04 18.52 1.08
N GLN A 231 -4.71 19.50 0.44
CA GLN A 231 -6.07 19.89 0.84
C GLN A 231 -7.10 18.78 0.60
N GLU A 232 -6.99 18.07 -0.54
CA GLU A 232 -7.89 16.97 -0.89
C GLU A 232 -7.74 15.76 0.05
N ALA A 233 -6.52 15.45 0.50
CA ALA A 233 -6.24 14.34 1.41
C ALA A 233 -6.74 14.59 2.85
N GLY A 234 -6.98 15.84 3.22
CA GLY A 234 -7.51 16.22 4.53
C GLY A 234 -6.43 16.47 5.60
N PRO A 235 -6.85 16.74 6.85
CA PRO A 235 -6.01 17.40 7.86
C PRO A 235 -4.82 16.57 8.35
N ASN A 236 -4.88 15.23 8.26
CA ASN A 236 -3.86 14.34 8.82
C ASN A 236 -2.69 14.08 7.84
N VAL A 237 -2.79 14.53 6.58
CA VAL A 237 -1.75 14.28 5.58
C VAL A 237 -0.43 14.96 5.95
N GLU A 238 -0.48 16.08 6.67
CA GLU A 238 0.71 16.83 7.10
C GLU A 238 1.50 16.12 8.22
N ASP A 239 0.91 15.08 8.84
CA ASP A 239 1.58 14.22 9.81
C ASP A 239 2.33 13.06 9.14
N LEU A 240 2.10 12.82 7.84
CA LEU A 240 2.73 11.71 7.11
C LEU A 240 4.18 12.05 6.75
N PRO A 241 5.13 11.10 6.89
CA PRO A 241 6.51 11.28 6.45
C PRO A 241 6.65 11.66 4.97
N TRP A 242 5.80 11.11 4.11
CA TRP A 242 5.74 11.49 2.68
C TRP A 242 5.47 12.96 2.45
N PHE A 243 4.67 13.63 3.29
CA PHE A 243 4.47 15.07 3.19
C PHE A 243 5.73 15.83 3.54
N GLY A 244 6.35 15.52 4.69
CA GLY A 244 7.59 16.17 5.12
C GLY A 244 8.71 16.01 4.10
N LEU A 245 8.93 14.79 3.63
CA LEU A 245 9.93 14.47 2.62
C LEU A 245 9.61 15.08 1.25
N GLY A 246 8.39 14.89 0.75
CA GLY A 246 7.94 15.42 -0.54
C GLY A 246 8.00 16.94 -0.59
N ARG A 247 7.56 17.63 0.47
CA ARG A 247 7.66 19.08 0.59
C ARG A 247 9.12 19.55 0.61
N THR A 248 10.00 18.83 1.30
CA THR A 248 11.43 19.15 1.31
C THR A 248 12.04 19.03 -0.08
N LEU A 249 11.76 17.93 -0.78
CA LEU A 249 12.21 17.69 -2.16
C LEU A 249 11.71 18.78 -3.12
N LEU A 250 10.41 19.05 -3.10
CA LEU A 250 9.78 20.07 -3.95
C LEU A 250 10.46 21.44 -3.75
N LEU A 251 10.53 21.92 -2.51
CA LEU A 251 11.08 23.24 -2.21
C LEU A 251 12.59 23.33 -2.51
N TYR A 252 13.33 22.24 -2.32
CA TYR A 252 14.74 22.18 -2.70
C TYR A 252 14.90 22.34 -4.21
N LYS A 253 14.14 21.58 -4.99
CA LYS A 253 14.19 21.59 -6.46
C LYS A 253 13.74 22.93 -7.05
N LEU A 254 12.79 23.60 -6.42
CA LEU A 254 12.36 24.97 -6.79
C LEU A 254 13.36 26.06 -6.37
N GLY A 255 14.51 25.70 -5.77
CA GLY A 255 15.52 26.66 -5.33
C GLY A 255 15.13 27.48 -4.11
N GLN A 256 14.05 27.10 -3.39
CA GLN A 256 13.57 27.80 -2.21
C GLN A 256 14.35 27.39 -0.95
N THR A 257 15.66 27.62 -0.91
CA THR A 257 16.59 27.05 0.08
C THR A 257 16.19 27.26 1.54
N ARG A 258 15.64 28.44 1.89
CA ARG A 258 15.22 28.72 3.28
C ARG A 258 13.99 27.89 3.67
N SER A 259 13.01 27.79 2.78
CA SER A 259 11.79 27.02 2.97
C SER A 259 12.10 25.53 3.01
N ALA A 260 12.94 25.05 2.09
CA ALA A 260 13.41 23.66 2.04
C ALA A 260 14.14 23.27 3.34
N ARG A 261 15.03 24.14 3.85
CA ARG A 261 15.74 23.90 5.12
C ARG A 261 14.78 23.79 6.30
N ARG A 262 13.75 24.63 6.36
CA ARG A 262 12.72 24.54 7.41
C ARG A 262 11.94 23.23 7.27
N ALA A 263 11.48 22.90 6.08
CA ALA A 263 10.76 21.65 5.82
C ALA A 263 11.59 20.41 6.20
N LEU A 264 12.89 20.38 5.89
CA LEU A 264 13.78 19.29 6.27
C LEU A 264 13.92 19.15 7.79
N ARG A 265 14.04 20.27 8.51
CA ARG A 265 14.07 20.25 9.98
C ARG A 265 12.76 19.75 10.57
N ASP A 266 11.63 20.18 10.02
CA ASP A 266 10.32 19.71 10.44
C ASP A 266 10.17 18.20 10.20
N PHE A 267 10.61 17.71 9.04
CA PHE A 267 10.65 16.27 8.72
C PHE A 267 11.54 15.50 9.71
N ALA A 268 12.79 15.94 9.90
CA ALA A 268 13.75 15.30 10.79
C ALA A 268 13.32 15.26 12.27
N THR A 269 12.48 16.21 12.70
CA THR A 269 12.02 16.30 14.09
C THR A 269 10.68 15.60 14.33
N ARG A 270 9.79 15.59 13.35
CA ARG A 270 8.44 14.99 13.48
C ARG A 270 8.38 13.53 13.06
N CYS A 271 9.24 13.10 12.14
CA CYS A 271 9.23 11.74 11.59
C CYS A 271 10.40 10.96 12.21
N ASP A 272 10.11 10.10 13.19
CA ASP A 272 11.14 9.27 13.84
C ASP A 272 11.87 8.43 12.78
N GLY A 273 13.19 8.40 12.82
CA GLY A 273 14.03 7.74 11.82
C GLY A 273 14.16 8.46 10.47
N GLY A 274 13.36 9.48 10.17
CA GLY A 274 13.35 10.14 8.85
C GLY A 274 14.71 10.71 8.42
N ALA A 275 15.42 11.38 9.33
CA ALA A 275 16.78 11.86 9.06
C ALA A 275 17.80 10.72 8.89
N PHE A 276 17.64 9.64 9.66
CA PHE A 276 18.53 8.48 9.59
C PHE A 276 18.41 7.78 8.24
N PHE A 277 17.19 7.41 7.83
CA PHE A 277 16.96 6.72 6.56
C PHE A 277 17.32 7.58 5.35
N LEU A 278 17.08 8.89 5.42
CA LEU A 278 17.49 9.81 4.35
C LEU A 278 19.00 9.84 4.13
N LEU A 279 19.79 9.76 5.22
CA LEU A 279 21.25 9.81 5.16
C LEU A 279 21.89 8.43 5.00
N ASN A 280 21.16 7.37 5.36
CA ASN A 280 21.62 5.99 5.34
C ASN A 280 20.56 5.13 4.64
N PRO A 281 20.64 4.97 3.30
CA PRO A 281 19.76 4.07 2.57
C PRO A 281 19.86 2.66 3.14
N THR A 282 18.73 2.13 3.59
CA THR A 282 18.62 0.79 4.17
C THR A 282 17.65 -0.03 3.33
N TYR A 283 17.95 -1.32 3.20
CA TYR A 283 17.07 -2.25 2.51
C TYR A 283 15.68 -2.25 3.15
N HIS A 284 14.65 -2.33 2.31
CA HIS A 284 13.28 -2.55 2.73
C HIS A 284 12.73 -3.77 1.98
N ASP A 285 11.94 -4.59 2.66
CA ASP A 285 11.27 -5.74 2.07
C ASP A 285 10.36 -5.33 0.90
N PRO A 286 10.16 -6.23 -0.09
CA PRO A 286 9.26 -5.97 -1.20
C PRO A 286 7.81 -5.81 -0.71
N TYR A 287 7.08 -4.90 -1.34
CA TYR A 287 5.65 -4.74 -1.10
C TYR A 287 4.87 -5.88 -1.77
N LEU A 288 4.17 -6.69 -0.97
CA LEU A 288 3.47 -7.90 -1.41
C LEU A 288 2.08 -7.99 -0.76
N PRO A 289 0.99 -7.49 -1.38
CA PRO A 289 0.99 -6.74 -2.65
C PRO A 289 1.28 -5.25 -2.51
N VAL A 290 1.01 -4.68 -1.34
CA VAL A 290 1.12 -3.24 -1.06
C VAL A 290 2.01 -3.01 0.16
N ARG A 291 2.09 -1.76 0.63
CA ARG A 291 2.90 -1.40 1.82
C ARG A 291 2.55 -2.32 2.99
N PRO A 292 3.55 -2.88 3.69
CA PRO A 292 3.28 -3.58 4.94
C PRO A 292 2.76 -2.59 5.99
N PRO A 293 1.94 -3.07 6.95
CA PRO A 293 1.51 -2.24 8.07
C PRO A 293 2.72 -1.80 8.90
N ALA A 294 2.70 -0.55 9.35
CA ALA A 294 3.71 -0.05 10.29
C ALA A 294 3.56 -0.76 11.64
N ARG A 295 4.66 -1.32 12.13
CA ARG A 295 4.82 -2.03 13.41
C ARG A 295 5.53 -1.13 14.41
N GLU A 296 6.55 -0.41 13.94
CA GLU A 296 7.31 0.56 14.70
C GLU A 296 6.94 1.98 14.28
N THR A 297 7.19 2.95 15.17
CA THR A 297 6.87 4.37 14.92
C THR A 297 7.64 4.96 13.74
N TRP A 298 8.77 4.37 13.37
CA TRP A 298 9.67 4.83 12.31
C TRP A 298 9.46 4.14 10.96
N ASP A 299 8.64 3.07 10.88
CA ASP A 299 8.42 2.31 9.64
C ASP A 299 7.88 3.18 8.51
N LEU A 300 6.96 4.11 8.83
CA LEU A 300 6.41 5.02 7.82
C LEU A 300 7.48 5.96 7.26
N ALA A 301 8.47 6.36 8.06
CA ALA A 301 9.57 7.19 7.59
C ALA A 301 10.53 6.38 6.71
N HIS A 302 10.80 5.12 7.07
CA HIS A 302 11.58 4.19 6.26
C HIS A 302 10.91 3.95 4.89
N GLN A 303 9.61 3.62 4.88
CA GLN A 303 8.81 3.43 3.67
C GLN A 303 8.80 4.69 2.77
N ALA A 304 8.61 5.88 3.36
CA ALA A 304 8.59 7.13 2.61
C ALA A 304 9.93 7.43 1.93
N VAL A 305 11.05 7.21 2.64
CA VAL A 305 12.39 7.39 2.06
C VAL A 305 12.70 6.33 1.01
N TRP A 306 12.36 5.07 1.28
CA TRP A 306 12.53 3.96 0.34
C TRP A 306 11.81 4.20 -0.99
N GLU A 307 10.56 4.65 -0.94
CA GLU A 307 9.81 4.98 -2.15
C GLU A 307 10.37 6.19 -2.89
N ALA A 308 10.93 7.15 -2.16
CA ALA A 308 11.56 8.32 -2.75
C ALA A 308 13.01 8.06 -3.19
N ASP A 309 13.57 6.87 -3.01
CA ASP A 309 15.00 6.59 -3.26
C ASP A 309 15.43 6.99 -4.68
N GLY A 310 14.67 6.57 -5.69
CA GLY A 310 14.92 6.97 -7.07
C GLY A 310 14.82 8.49 -7.30
N ILE A 311 13.91 9.18 -6.60
CA ILE A 311 13.77 10.64 -6.66
C ILE A 311 14.96 11.34 -5.99
N ILE A 312 15.40 10.83 -4.84
CA ILE A 312 16.54 11.32 -4.07
C ILE A 312 17.82 11.15 -4.86
N ALA A 313 18.07 9.96 -5.40
CA ALA A 313 19.22 9.65 -6.23
C ALA A 313 19.28 10.51 -7.50
N ASP A 314 18.12 10.78 -8.12
CA ASP A 314 17.98 11.66 -9.29
C ASP A 314 18.10 13.16 -8.96
N THR A 315 18.13 13.56 -7.68
CA THR A 315 18.17 14.97 -7.26
C THR A 315 19.61 15.35 -6.86
N PRO A 316 20.34 16.12 -7.68
CA PRO A 316 21.74 16.42 -7.43
C PRO A 316 21.98 17.10 -6.08
N ASP A 317 23.02 16.64 -5.41
CA ASP A 317 23.51 17.13 -4.13
C ASP A 317 22.49 17.10 -2.98
N PHE A 318 21.31 16.51 -3.15
CA PHE A 318 20.24 16.58 -2.15
C PHE A 318 20.65 15.99 -0.80
N THR A 319 21.19 14.77 -0.79
CA THR A 319 21.62 14.10 0.44
C THR A 319 22.78 14.82 1.12
N LEU A 320 23.77 15.28 0.34
CA LEU A 320 24.90 16.07 0.84
C LEU A 320 24.44 17.41 1.44
N TRP A 321 23.50 18.08 0.77
CA TRP A 321 22.88 19.30 1.27
C TRP A 321 22.09 19.04 2.55
N ALA A 322 21.30 17.96 2.60
CA ALA A 322 20.48 17.59 3.74
C ALA A 322 21.33 17.31 4.97
N GLU A 323 22.45 16.60 4.81
CA GLU A 323 23.43 16.36 5.86
C GLU A 323 23.98 17.67 6.46
N GLY A 324 24.25 18.66 5.60
CA GLY A 324 24.75 19.97 5.99
C GLY A 324 23.74 20.87 6.68
N VAL A 325 22.46 20.47 6.80
CA VAL A 325 21.45 21.25 7.53
C VAL A 325 21.57 20.99 9.02
N ASP A 326 21.75 22.08 9.80
CA ASP A 326 21.90 21.96 11.26
C ASP A 326 20.78 21.13 11.89
N GLY A 327 21.19 20.16 12.71
CA GLY A 327 20.32 19.25 13.45
C GLY A 327 20.02 17.92 12.75
N VAL A 328 20.19 17.82 11.43
CA VAL A 328 19.82 16.60 10.67
C VAL A 328 20.75 15.44 10.99
N ARG A 329 22.07 15.63 10.89
CA ARG A 329 23.05 14.60 11.28
C ARG A 329 22.87 14.16 12.74
N ALA A 330 22.69 15.12 13.66
CA ALA A 330 22.48 14.81 15.06
C ALA A 330 21.20 13.99 15.31
N ALA A 331 20.12 14.26 14.58
CA ALA A 331 18.88 13.48 14.66
C ALA A 331 19.09 12.05 14.13
N ALA A 332 19.84 11.89 13.04
CA ALA A 332 20.20 10.58 12.49
C ALA A 332 21.05 9.76 13.48
N ASP A 333 22.10 10.36 14.05
CA ASP A 333 22.98 9.69 15.02
C ASP A 333 22.23 9.34 16.32
N ASP A 334 21.30 10.18 16.74
CA ASP A 334 20.47 9.88 17.91
C ASP A 334 19.54 8.69 17.67
N PHE A 335 18.90 8.62 16.51
CA PHE A 335 18.09 7.46 16.13
C PHE A 335 18.92 6.17 16.08
N ALA A 336 20.09 6.20 15.42
CA ALA A 336 20.98 5.05 15.33
C ALA A 336 21.36 4.51 16.72
N ARG A 337 21.71 5.41 17.67
CA ARG A 337 22.01 5.01 19.06
C ARG A 337 20.81 4.44 19.81
N ARG A 338 19.59 4.96 19.57
CA ARG A 338 18.36 4.49 20.24
C ARG A 338 17.96 3.09 19.81
N TYR A 339 18.13 2.76 18.52
CA TYR A 339 17.62 1.53 17.93
C TYR A 339 18.71 0.51 17.53
N GLY A 340 19.99 0.87 17.68
CA GLY A 340 21.11 -0.05 17.46
C GLY A 340 21.49 -0.25 15.99
N PHE A 341 21.29 0.77 15.16
CA PHE A 341 21.72 0.79 13.76
C PHE A 341 23.18 1.24 13.59
#